data_AF-A0A0C3C3Y8-F1
#
_entry.id   AF-A0A0C3C3Y8-F1
#
_cell.length_a   1.000
_cell.length_b   1.000
_cell.length_c   1.000
_cell.angle_alpha   90.00
_cell.angle_beta   90.00
_cell.angle_gamma   90.00
#
_symmetry.space_group_name_H-M   'P 1'
#
loop_
_entity.id
_entity.type
_entity.pdbx_description
1 polymer ?
#
loop_
_entity_poly.entity_id
_entity_poly.type
_entity_poly.pdbx_seq_one_letter_code
_entity_poly.pdbx_strand_id
1 'polypeptide(L)'
;TSEQGHLKVTFFPPLYLQRRIWVLNVLRREDITSVVDIGCGEGELLACLAQPAPWLRPPPQSIRSKSTSWDADDSLPRPLDPNQSEIANLHCTHIQGLDISYSDLQYAILGTAPPESNRHHVRWEALETKIWHGGLESVNQAFVDVECIVSTEVIEHLPPSILPIYAPMLLGIYHPRLLLITTPSYTFNARFTPPNVSERSGYPDPTKRTNRIFRHHDHKFEWTVEEFKMWCEGAAEEWGYNVVVGTIGRALEKDPWGREQECGGASQVAEFTRKEGSEFVEMRTAKSAVVELKAAQEEHEPLKTHQHTAHPSSQRPVESLREISEAIKLKMEQLEESLMRFEELWFEQDIAILCGGWIELLMDAVEEDERLMLQKMNSAKREHWRVELIGGVPKRERLWPD
;
A
#
# COMPACT_ATOMS: atom_id res chain seq x y z
N THR A 1 10.10 -29.19 -35.39
CA THR A 1 11.19 -29.57 -34.47
C THR A 1 10.93 -28.86 -33.14
N SER A 2 10.31 -29.60 -32.22
CA SER A 2 10.11 -29.37 -30.77
C SER A 2 9.95 -27.93 -30.23
N GLU A 3 8.77 -27.34 -30.41
CA GLU A 3 8.21 -26.27 -29.54
C GLU A 3 7.14 -26.87 -28.61
N GLN A 4 7.39 -28.06 -28.06
CA GLN A 4 6.47 -28.73 -27.15
C GLN A 4 7.06 -28.73 -25.74
N GLY A 5 6.48 -27.97 -24.81
CA GLY A 5 6.80 -28.18 -23.40
C GLY A 5 6.24 -27.18 -22.39
N HIS A 6 6.21 -25.89 -22.69
CA HIS A 6 5.77 -24.87 -21.72
C HIS A 6 4.34 -24.41 -21.95
N LEU A 7 3.54 -24.47 -20.89
CA LEU A 7 2.20 -23.92 -20.86
C LEU A 7 2.29 -22.40 -20.71
N LYS A 8 1.47 -21.70 -21.49
CA LYS A 8 1.33 -20.25 -21.37
C LYS A 8 0.64 -19.93 -20.05
N VAL A 9 1.30 -19.11 -19.23
CA VAL A 9 0.77 -18.59 -17.97
C VAL A 9 0.96 -17.08 -17.97
N THR A 10 -0.15 -16.34 -17.93
CA THR A 10 -0.15 -14.89 -17.87
C THR A 10 -1.04 -14.38 -16.74
N PHE A 11 -0.78 -13.15 -16.30
CA PHE A 11 -1.45 -12.50 -15.18
C PHE A 11 -1.96 -11.12 -15.62
N PHE A 12 -3.20 -10.79 -15.26
CA PHE A 12 -3.73 -9.44 -15.41
C PHE A 12 -4.46 -9.00 -14.12
N PRO A 13 -4.03 -7.91 -13.46
CA PRO A 13 -2.80 -7.16 -13.75
C PRO A 13 -1.52 -8.02 -13.58
N PRO A 14 -0.34 -7.56 -14.03
CA PRO A 14 0.92 -8.27 -13.83
C PRO A 14 1.16 -8.66 -12.36
N LEU A 15 1.86 -9.77 -12.12
CA LEU A 15 1.99 -10.35 -10.78
C LEU A 15 2.62 -9.40 -9.75
N TYR A 16 3.64 -8.62 -10.15
CA TYR A 16 4.26 -7.62 -9.27
C TYR A 16 3.24 -6.55 -8.81
N LEU A 17 2.29 -6.19 -9.68
CA LEU A 17 1.25 -5.23 -9.36
C LEU A 17 0.19 -5.87 -8.45
N GLN A 18 -0.14 -7.15 -8.64
CA GLN A 18 -1.00 -7.87 -7.71
C GLN A 18 -0.40 -7.94 -6.29
N ARG A 19 0.91 -8.15 -6.16
CA ARG A 19 1.62 -8.08 -4.86
C ARG A 19 1.48 -6.71 -4.21
N ARG A 20 1.76 -5.65 -4.97
CA ARG A 20 1.62 -4.26 -4.49
C ARG A 20 0.19 -3.93 -4.07
N ILE A 21 -0.81 -4.36 -4.86
CA ILE A 21 -2.23 -4.19 -4.53
C ILE A 21 -2.58 -4.90 -3.22
N TRP A 22 -2.10 -6.14 -3.02
CA TRP A 22 -2.32 -6.88 -1.79
C TRP A 22 -1.74 -6.13 -0.58
N VAL A 23 -0.49 -5.67 -0.65
CA VAL A 23 0.14 -4.85 0.39
C VAL A 23 -0.68 -3.60 0.67
N LEU A 24 -0.97 -2.79 -0.35
CA LEU A 24 -1.71 -1.54 -0.18
C LEU A 24 -3.12 -1.75 0.39
N ASN A 25 -3.79 -2.85 0.05
CA ASN A 25 -5.10 -3.18 0.62
C ASN A 25 -5.01 -3.50 2.11
N VAL A 26 -3.98 -4.25 2.54
CA VAL A 26 -3.76 -4.51 3.96
C VAL A 26 -3.41 -3.21 4.71
N LEU A 27 -2.51 -2.40 4.17
CA LEU A 27 -2.15 -1.10 4.78
C LEU A 27 -3.37 -0.19 4.98
N ARG A 28 -4.28 -0.15 4.00
CA ARG A 28 -5.53 0.64 4.08
C ARG A 28 -6.50 0.08 5.10
N ARG A 29 -6.70 -1.24 5.09
CA ARG A 29 -7.59 -1.94 6.03
C ARG A 29 -7.17 -1.68 7.48
N GLU A 30 -5.87 -1.58 7.70
CA GLU A 30 -5.25 -1.45 9.01
C GLU A 30 -4.88 -0.01 9.38
N ASP A 31 -5.25 0.97 8.54
CA ASP A 31 -4.97 2.40 8.70
C ASP A 31 -3.51 2.72 9.06
N ILE A 32 -2.57 2.12 8.32
CA ILE A 32 -1.14 2.24 8.61
C ILE A 32 -0.60 3.63 8.25
N THR A 33 0.15 4.21 9.18
CA THR A 33 0.80 5.52 9.03
C THR A 33 2.32 5.44 8.98
N SER A 34 2.91 4.35 9.47
CA SER A 34 4.36 4.11 9.45
C SER A 34 4.74 2.76 8.83
N VAL A 35 5.63 2.78 7.84
CA VAL A 35 6.01 1.59 7.05
C VAL A 35 7.52 1.49 6.89
N VAL A 36 8.08 0.29 7.06
CA VAL A 36 9.42 -0.07 6.57
C VAL A 36 9.29 -1.10 5.46
N ASP A 37 9.89 -0.84 4.30
CA ASP A 37 10.00 -1.78 3.18
C ASP A 37 11.41 -2.40 3.19
N ILE A 38 11.49 -3.67 3.61
CA ILE A 38 12.72 -4.44 3.68
C ILE A 38 12.94 -5.13 2.33
N GLY A 39 14.08 -4.86 1.70
CA GLY A 39 14.36 -5.24 0.31
C GLY A 39 13.56 -4.38 -0.66
N CYS A 40 13.59 -3.06 -0.48
CA CYS A 40 12.74 -2.14 -1.23
C CYS A 40 13.11 -2.02 -2.72
N GLY A 41 14.28 -2.52 -3.13
CA GLY A 41 14.81 -2.40 -4.49
C GLY A 41 14.77 -0.96 -4.97
N GLU A 42 14.17 -0.74 -6.14
CA GLU A 42 14.02 0.58 -6.77
C GLU A 42 13.00 1.50 -6.05
N GLY A 43 12.38 1.04 -4.96
CA GLY A 43 11.50 1.84 -4.11
C GLY A 43 10.10 2.04 -4.68
N GLU A 44 9.63 1.14 -5.53
CA GLU A 44 8.32 1.22 -6.19
C GLU A 44 7.12 1.30 -5.22
N LEU A 45 7.17 0.55 -4.11
CA LEU A 45 6.16 0.67 -3.05
C LEU A 45 6.28 2.01 -2.32
N LEU A 46 7.52 2.41 -1.97
CA LEU A 46 7.80 3.66 -1.28
C LEU A 46 7.35 4.89 -2.09
N ALA A 47 7.57 4.89 -3.41
CA ALA A 47 7.13 5.95 -4.32
C ALA A 47 5.60 6.06 -4.35
N CYS A 48 4.88 4.92 -4.29
CA CYS A 48 3.43 4.92 -4.14
C CYS A 48 2.98 5.47 -2.78
N LEU A 49 3.60 5.03 -1.68
CA LEU A 49 3.28 5.49 -0.32
C LEU A 49 3.67 6.95 -0.09
N ALA A 50 4.63 7.46 -0.86
CA ALA A 50 5.02 8.86 -0.82
C ALA A 50 3.99 9.79 -1.45
N GLN A 51 3.00 9.30 -2.22
CA GLN A 51 1.95 10.15 -2.75
C GLN A 51 1.02 10.63 -1.63
N PRO A 52 0.69 11.94 -1.55
CA PRO A 52 -0.18 12.44 -0.50
C PRO A 52 -1.62 11.94 -0.68
N ALA A 53 -2.32 11.73 0.44
CA ALA A 53 -3.78 11.61 0.41
C ALA A 53 -4.39 12.87 -0.22
N PRO A 54 -5.41 12.74 -1.10
CA PRO A 54 -6.01 13.87 -1.81
C PRO A 54 -6.77 14.83 -0.88
N TRP A 55 -7.19 14.35 0.30
CA TRP A 55 -7.81 15.11 1.38
C TRP A 55 -7.45 14.47 2.72
N LEU A 56 -7.63 15.22 3.81
CA LEU A 56 -7.44 14.78 5.18
C LEU A 56 -8.52 13.80 5.63
N ARG A 57 -8.25 13.08 6.72
CA ARG A 57 -9.30 12.40 7.47
C ARG A 57 -10.38 13.41 7.91
N PRO A 58 -11.64 12.97 8.06
CA PRO A 58 -12.75 13.85 8.42
C PRO A 58 -12.46 14.72 9.66
N PRO A 59 -12.86 16.01 9.69
CA PRO A 59 -12.48 16.93 10.75
C PRO A 59 -13.00 16.52 12.14
N PRO A 60 -12.43 17.04 13.24
CA PRO A 60 -12.94 16.80 14.59
C PRO A 60 -14.35 17.37 14.81
N GLN A 61 -15.10 16.82 15.77
CA GLN A 61 -16.49 17.22 16.11
C GLN A 61 -16.68 18.73 16.30
N SER A 62 -15.67 19.44 16.83
CA SER A 62 -15.71 20.89 17.00
C SER A 62 -15.88 21.69 15.71
N ILE A 63 -15.48 21.11 14.58
CA ILE A 63 -15.63 21.69 13.24
C ILE A 63 -16.90 21.14 12.56
N ARG A 64 -17.29 19.89 12.86
CA ARG A 64 -18.49 19.23 12.29
C ARG A 64 -19.83 19.87 12.67
N SER A 65 -19.86 20.76 13.66
CA SER A 65 -21.05 21.11 14.43
C SER A 65 -22.15 21.91 13.69
N LYS A 66 -22.20 21.87 12.35
CA LYS A 66 -23.24 22.54 11.54
C LYS A 66 -23.98 21.62 10.56
N SER A 67 -23.49 20.41 10.29
CA SER A 67 -24.09 19.53 9.30
C SER A 67 -24.40 18.14 9.87
N THR A 68 -25.69 17.77 9.87
CA THR A 68 -26.19 16.45 10.29
C THR A 68 -26.04 15.38 9.20
N SER A 69 -25.41 15.69 8.05
CA SER A 69 -25.30 14.78 6.90
C SER A 69 -24.10 13.83 6.95
N TRP A 70 -23.22 13.97 7.95
CA TRP A 70 -21.93 13.27 8.04
C TRP A 70 -22.02 11.88 8.69
N ASP A 71 -23.18 11.46 9.17
CA ASP A 71 -23.37 10.21 9.93
C ASP A 71 -23.39 8.93 9.07
N ALA A 72 -22.86 8.99 7.85
CA ALA A 72 -22.54 7.78 7.08
C ALA A 72 -21.08 7.34 7.34
N ASP A 73 -20.86 6.80 8.54
CA ASP A 73 -20.03 5.58 8.74
C ASP A 73 -18.48 5.68 8.63
N ASP A 74 -17.82 6.82 8.83
CA ASP A 74 -16.35 6.92 8.62
C ASP A 74 -15.47 6.89 9.88
N SER A 75 -16.01 6.53 11.04
CA SER A 75 -15.29 6.61 12.34
C SER A 75 -14.84 5.27 12.94
N LEU A 76 -15.06 4.16 12.24
CA LEU A 76 -14.62 2.83 12.69
C LEU A 76 -13.70 2.20 11.64
N PRO A 77 -12.63 1.49 12.05
CA PRO A 77 -11.92 0.59 11.14
C PRO A 77 -12.92 -0.49 10.70
N ARG A 78 -13.45 -0.36 9.48
CA ARG A 78 -14.30 -1.40 8.92
C ARG A 78 -13.40 -2.52 8.40
N PRO A 79 -13.70 -3.79 8.68
CA PRO A 79 -13.25 -4.85 7.80
C PRO A 79 -13.65 -4.45 6.39
N LEU A 80 -12.71 -4.43 5.44
CA LEU A 80 -13.00 -4.18 4.02
C LEU A 80 -14.18 -5.09 3.62
N ASP A 81 -15.38 -4.51 3.53
CA ASP A 81 -16.50 -5.18 2.90
C ASP A 81 -16.11 -5.28 1.42
N PRO A 82 -16.01 -6.48 0.82
CA PRO A 82 -15.74 -6.61 -0.60
C PRO A 82 -16.80 -5.92 -1.49
N ASN A 83 -17.93 -5.49 -0.92
CA ASN A 83 -18.95 -4.65 -1.57
C ASN A 83 -18.85 -3.14 -1.24
N GLN A 84 -17.94 -2.69 -0.35
CA GLN A 84 -17.65 -1.26 -0.19
C GLN A 84 -16.73 -0.79 -1.32
N SER A 85 -17.19 0.23 -2.02
CA SER A 85 -16.63 0.66 -3.29
C SER A 85 -15.61 1.79 -3.21
N GLU A 86 -15.44 2.42 -2.04
CA GLU A 86 -14.46 3.49 -1.86
C GLU A 86 -13.19 2.94 -1.22
N ILE A 87 -12.07 3.11 -1.91
CA ILE A 87 -10.75 2.71 -1.45
C ILE A 87 -10.28 3.79 -0.48
N ALA A 88 -10.12 3.43 0.81
CA ALA A 88 -9.63 4.37 1.81
C ALA A 88 -8.26 4.96 1.43
N ASN A 89 -8.06 6.24 1.75
CA ASN A 89 -6.78 6.92 1.57
C ASN A 89 -5.76 6.43 2.61
N LEU A 90 -4.49 6.37 2.21
CA LEU A 90 -3.39 6.14 3.13
C LEU A 90 -2.83 7.48 3.62
N HIS A 91 -2.72 7.63 4.93
CA HIS A 91 -2.26 8.83 5.59
C HIS A 91 -0.88 8.59 6.22
N CYS A 92 0.07 8.10 5.41
CA CYS A 92 1.42 7.80 5.86
C CYS A 92 2.17 9.07 6.31
N THR A 93 2.83 8.98 7.46
CA THR A 93 3.65 10.05 8.05
C THR A 93 5.12 9.70 8.09
N HIS A 94 5.46 8.41 8.11
CA HIS A 94 6.84 7.92 8.14
C HIS A 94 6.98 6.69 7.23
N ILE A 95 7.82 6.76 6.20
CA ILE A 95 8.14 5.58 5.39
C ILE A 95 9.64 5.39 5.28
N GLN A 96 10.10 4.14 5.30
CA GLN A 96 11.51 3.83 5.23
C GLN A 96 11.78 2.66 4.28
N GLY A 97 12.89 2.71 3.57
CA GLY A 97 13.37 1.62 2.71
C GLY A 97 14.72 1.11 3.18
N LEU A 98 14.91 -0.21 3.16
CA LEU A 98 16.20 -0.86 3.35
C LEU A 98 16.50 -1.73 2.15
N ASP A 99 17.70 -1.62 1.59
CA ASP A 99 18.21 -2.57 0.61
C ASP A 99 19.74 -2.72 0.68
N ILE A 100 20.26 -3.83 0.16
CA ILE A 100 21.70 -4.07 -0.01
C ILE A 100 22.22 -3.51 -1.35
N SER A 101 21.33 -3.21 -2.30
CA SER A 101 21.66 -2.77 -3.65
C SER A 101 21.75 -1.25 -3.72
N TYR A 102 22.98 -0.72 -3.65
CA TYR A 102 23.21 0.73 -3.76
C TYR A 102 22.65 1.34 -5.06
N SER A 103 22.69 0.58 -6.17
CA SER A 103 22.17 1.02 -7.47
C SER A 103 20.65 1.19 -7.45
N ASP A 104 19.93 0.24 -6.84
CA ASP A 104 18.48 0.27 -6.81
C ASP A 104 17.99 1.38 -5.88
N LEU A 105 18.69 1.56 -4.75
CA LEU A 105 18.43 2.65 -3.82
C LEU A 105 18.55 4.05 -4.44
N GLN A 106 19.29 4.24 -5.54
CA GLN A 106 19.29 5.53 -6.24
C GLN A 106 17.91 5.84 -6.84
N TYR A 107 17.21 4.83 -7.36
CA TYR A 107 15.85 5.01 -7.85
C TYR A 107 14.86 5.24 -6.71
N ALA A 108 15.02 4.54 -5.58
CA ALA A 108 14.18 4.74 -4.40
C ALA A 108 14.32 6.17 -3.84
N ILE A 109 15.54 6.71 -3.85
CA ILE A 109 15.81 8.10 -3.49
C ILE A 109 15.05 9.04 -4.45
N LEU A 110 15.20 8.86 -5.76
CA LEU A 110 14.53 9.73 -6.74
C LEU A 110 13.00 9.62 -6.65
N GLY A 111 12.45 8.42 -6.52
CA GLY A 111 11.02 8.15 -6.48
C GLY A 111 10.31 8.66 -5.21
N THR A 112 11.05 8.86 -4.11
CA THR A 112 10.51 9.37 -2.85
C THR A 112 10.78 10.87 -2.62
N ALA A 113 11.48 11.53 -3.53
CA ALA A 113 11.78 12.95 -3.43
C ALA A 113 10.50 13.80 -3.48
N PRO A 114 10.43 14.92 -2.73
CA PRO A 114 9.34 15.86 -2.86
C PRO A 114 9.36 16.48 -4.27
N PRO A 115 8.19 16.78 -4.86
CA PRO A 115 8.14 17.39 -6.19
C PRO A 115 8.80 18.77 -6.19
N GLU A 116 9.55 19.10 -7.24
CA GLU A 116 10.20 20.42 -7.39
C GLU A 116 9.18 21.58 -7.46
N SER A 117 7.94 21.28 -7.87
CA SER A 117 6.84 22.25 -7.85
C SER A 117 5.53 21.60 -7.41
N ASN A 118 4.83 22.22 -6.46
CA ASN A 118 3.52 21.79 -5.96
C ASN A 118 2.37 22.03 -6.95
N ARG A 119 2.64 22.07 -8.26
CA ARG A 119 1.66 22.54 -9.26
C ARG A 119 0.47 21.60 -9.46
N HIS A 120 0.59 20.34 -9.05
CA HIS A 120 -0.42 19.33 -9.41
C HIS A 120 -1.24 18.81 -8.23
N HIS A 121 -0.68 18.73 -7.01
CA HIS A 121 -1.43 18.22 -5.85
C HIS A 121 -0.98 18.92 -4.56
N VAL A 122 -1.96 19.35 -3.75
CA VAL A 122 -1.71 19.91 -2.42
C VAL A 122 -1.47 18.75 -1.46
N ARG A 123 -0.36 18.79 -0.72
CA ARG A 123 -0.10 17.84 0.37
C ARG A 123 -0.68 18.39 1.66
N TRP A 124 -1.60 17.66 2.28
CA TRP A 124 -2.20 18.06 3.55
C TRP A 124 -1.46 17.52 4.77
N GLU A 125 -0.75 16.41 4.65
CA GLU A 125 -0.01 15.80 5.76
C GLU A 125 1.47 15.73 5.45
N ALA A 126 2.27 16.09 6.45
CA ALA A 126 3.71 15.97 6.35
C ALA A 126 4.11 14.49 6.30
N LEU A 127 5.17 14.19 5.56
CA LEU A 127 5.71 12.85 5.42
C LEU A 127 7.24 12.92 5.52
N GLU A 128 7.82 12.09 6.38
CA GLU A 128 9.24 11.80 6.39
C GLU A 128 9.51 10.51 5.61
N THR A 129 10.47 10.54 4.69
CA THR A 129 11.00 9.32 4.04
C THR A 129 12.47 9.12 4.37
N LYS A 130 12.88 7.89 4.67
CA LYS A 130 14.30 7.54 4.91
C LYS A 130 14.73 6.33 4.10
N ILE A 131 15.84 6.45 3.38
CA ILE A 131 16.43 5.37 2.58
C ILE A 131 17.74 4.93 3.23
N TRP A 132 17.83 3.64 3.52
CA TRP A 132 18.93 3.00 4.23
C TRP A 132 19.60 1.96 3.34
N HIS A 133 20.92 1.91 3.39
CA HIS A 133 21.71 0.87 2.77
C HIS A 133 22.28 -0.08 3.83
N GLY A 134 22.07 -1.38 3.65
CA GLY A 134 22.56 -2.39 4.58
C GLY A 134 21.80 -3.72 4.51
N GLY A 135 22.33 -4.73 5.20
CA GLY A 135 21.79 -6.08 5.25
C GLY A 135 20.96 -6.37 6.51
N LEU A 136 20.08 -7.38 6.44
CA LEU A 136 19.17 -7.71 7.54
C LEU A 136 19.87 -8.23 8.81
N GLU A 137 21.14 -8.63 8.71
CA GLU A 137 22.00 -9.02 9.84
C GLU A 137 22.27 -7.88 10.82
N SER A 138 22.08 -6.63 10.40
CA SER A 138 22.32 -5.43 11.17
C SER A 138 21.02 -4.87 11.76
N VAL A 139 21.10 -4.43 13.02
CA VAL A 139 19.96 -3.80 13.71
C VAL A 139 19.94 -2.31 13.39
N ASN A 140 18.80 -1.79 12.96
CA ASN A 140 18.54 -0.35 12.91
C ASN A 140 17.41 0.03 13.86
N GLN A 141 17.75 0.83 14.85
CA GLN A 141 16.83 1.30 15.88
C GLN A 141 15.65 2.11 15.31
N ALA A 142 15.79 2.68 14.11
CA ALA A 142 14.70 3.40 13.43
C ALA A 142 13.56 2.48 12.95
N PHE A 143 13.75 1.16 12.93
CA PHE A 143 12.73 0.19 12.49
C PHE A 143 11.96 -0.45 13.65
N VAL A 144 12.43 -0.24 14.87
CA VAL A 144 11.82 -0.75 16.10
C VAL A 144 10.45 -0.10 16.29
N ASP A 145 9.44 -0.92 16.61
CA ASP A 145 8.05 -0.47 16.88
C ASP A 145 7.35 0.26 15.72
N VAL A 146 7.84 0.10 14.48
CA VAL A 146 7.08 0.57 13.31
C VAL A 146 5.74 -0.18 13.20
N GLU A 147 4.70 0.48 12.70
CA GLU A 147 3.39 -0.16 12.58
C GLU A 147 3.39 -1.33 11.59
N CYS A 148 4.04 -1.19 10.44
CA CYS A 148 4.14 -2.25 9.45
C CYS A 148 5.54 -2.40 8.87
N ILE A 149 5.99 -3.64 8.79
CA ILE A 149 7.10 -4.04 7.92
C ILE A 149 6.54 -4.78 6.71
N VAL A 150 7.00 -4.42 5.52
CA VAL A 150 6.73 -5.12 4.27
C VAL A 150 8.03 -5.77 3.80
N SER A 151 7.95 -7.01 3.32
CA SER A 151 9.08 -7.71 2.71
C SER A 151 8.57 -8.54 1.53
N THR A 152 8.65 -7.96 0.34
CA THR A 152 8.03 -8.50 -0.88
C THR A 152 9.09 -9.19 -1.73
N GLU A 153 9.04 -10.51 -1.85
CA GLU A 153 9.97 -11.31 -2.68
C GLU A 153 11.45 -11.14 -2.25
N VAL A 154 11.71 -11.21 -0.95
CA VAL A 154 13.06 -11.05 -0.37
C VAL A 154 13.59 -12.34 0.22
N ILE A 155 12.74 -13.07 0.95
CA ILE A 155 13.16 -14.16 1.81
C ILE A 155 13.85 -15.29 1.01
N GLU A 156 13.41 -15.54 -0.21
CA GLU A 156 13.97 -16.53 -1.15
C GLU A 156 15.37 -16.18 -1.66
N HIS A 157 15.78 -14.92 -1.58
CA HIS A 157 17.13 -14.47 -1.98
C HIS A 157 18.13 -14.58 -0.83
N LEU A 158 17.67 -14.81 0.40
CA LEU A 158 18.52 -14.83 1.57
C LEU A 158 19.48 -16.04 1.54
N PRO A 159 20.79 -15.81 1.72
CA PRO A 159 21.73 -16.90 1.82
C PRO A 159 21.48 -17.71 3.11
N PRO A 160 21.91 -18.99 3.17
CA PRO A 160 21.69 -19.86 4.32
C PRO A 160 22.20 -19.32 5.67
N SER A 161 23.19 -18.41 5.65
CA SER A 161 23.71 -17.74 6.84
C SER A 161 22.78 -16.64 7.39
N ILE A 162 21.96 -16.03 6.53
CA ILE A 162 21.09 -14.89 6.88
C ILE A 162 19.63 -15.34 7.09
N LEU A 163 19.16 -16.35 6.36
CA LEU A 163 17.79 -16.85 6.52
C LEU A 163 17.37 -17.14 7.98
N PRO A 164 18.22 -17.75 8.84
CA PRO A 164 17.87 -17.97 10.25
C PRO A 164 17.70 -16.69 11.08
N ILE A 165 18.21 -15.55 10.60
CA ILE A 165 18.13 -14.23 11.26
C ILE A 165 16.82 -13.52 10.90
N TYR A 166 16.18 -13.89 9.78
CA TYR A 166 15.05 -13.18 9.21
C TYR A 166 13.86 -13.00 10.18
N ALA A 167 13.29 -14.10 10.68
CA ALA A 167 12.18 -14.03 11.63
C ALA A 167 12.59 -13.40 12.99
N PRO A 168 13.73 -13.78 13.61
CA PRO A 168 14.18 -13.14 14.84
C PRO A 168 14.38 -11.62 14.73
N MET A 169 14.89 -11.14 13.60
CA MET A 169 15.10 -9.71 13.37
C MET A 169 13.75 -9.00 13.19
N LEU A 170 12.92 -9.47 12.26
CA LEU A 170 11.67 -8.77 11.91
C LEU A 170 10.60 -8.89 13.01
N LEU A 171 10.35 -10.09 13.54
CA LEU A 171 9.29 -10.33 14.53
C LEU A 171 9.76 -10.12 15.98
N GLY A 172 11.07 -10.25 16.23
CA GLY A 172 11.66 -10.15 17.56
C GLY A 172 12.23 -8.77 17.86
N ILE A 173 13.26 -8.36 17.11
CA ILE A 173 13.95 -7.08 17.35
C ILE A 173 13.07 -5.91 16.94
N TYR A 174 12.56 -5.90 15.70
CA TYR A 174 11.75 -4.78 15.20
C TYR A 174 10.29 -4.86 15.62
N HIS A 175 9.79 -6.07 15.86
CA HIS A 175 8.51 -6.37 16.47
C HIS A 175 7.34 -5.48 16.01
N PRO A 176 7.11 -5.28 14.70
CA PRO A 176 6.09 -4.38 14.22
C PRO A 176 4.69 -4.89 14.58
N ARG A 177 3.69 -4.01 14.57
CA ARG A 177 2.28 -4.43 14.72
C ARG A 177 1.88 -5.41 13.62
N LEU A 178 2.34 -5.16 12.39
CA LEU A 178 2.14 -6.02 11.22
C LEU A 178 3.44 -6.35 10.49
N LEU A 179 3.57 -7.59 10.03
CA LEU A 179 4.60 -7.99 9.06
C LEU A 179 3.92 -8.65 7.85
N LEU A 180 4.18 -8.10 6.67
CA LEU A 180 3.67 -8.60 5.40
C LEU A 180 4.80 -9.22 4.59
N ILE A 181 4.67 -10.51 4.26
CA ILE A 181 5.67 -11.25 3.49
C ILE A 181 5.05 -11.75 2.20
N THR A 182 5.79 -11.62 1.08
CA THR A 182 5.50 -12.40 -0.13
C THR A 182 6.72 -13.22 -0.53
N THR A 183 6.48 -14.39 -1.12
CA THR A 183 7.53 -15.21 -1.74
C THR A 183 6.96 -16.07 -2.87
N PRO A 184 7.74 -16.47 -3.88
CA PRO A 184 7.30 -17.38 -4.93
C PRO A 184 6.68 -18.68 -4.40
N SER A 185 5.65 -19.17 -5.08
CA SER A 185 5.10 -20.52 -4.87
C SER A 185 5.79 -21.54 -5.77
N TYR A 186 6.51 -22.48 -5.16
CA TYR A 186 7.05 -23.65 -5.87
C TYR A 186 5.93 -24.58 -6.35
N THR A 187 4.85 -24.72 -5.57
CA THR A 187 3.68 -25.53 -5.95
C THR A 187 3.08 -25.05 -7.27
N PHE A 188 3.07 -23.73 -7.49
CA PHE A 188 2.60 -23.15 -8.73
C PHE A 188 3.48 -23.47 -9.95
N ASN A 189 4.73 -23.91 -9.78
CA ASN A 189 5.61 -24.23 -10.91
C ASN A 189 5.03 -25.34 -11.81
N ALA A 190 4.17 -26.20 -11.25
CA ALA A 190 3.44 -27.21 -12.02
C ALA A 190 2.55 -26.61 -13.13
N ARG A 191 2.19 -25.32 -13.05
CA ARG A 191 1.40 -24.62 -14.07
C ARG A 191 2.15 -24.32 -15.35
N PHE A 192 3.48 -24.36 -15.35
CA PHE A 192 4.29 -24.09 -16.53
C PHE A 192 4.56 -25.34 -17.36
N THR A 193 4.34 -26.55 -16.81
CA THR A 193 4.75 -27.79 -17.48
C THR A 193 3.64 -28.85 -17.41
N PRO A 194 3.36 -29.59 -18.50
CA PRO A 194 2.47 -30.75 -18.48
C PRO A 194 2.92 -31.81 -17.47
N PRO A 195 2.00 -32.53 -16.78
CA PRO A 195 2.33 -33.53 -15.76
C PRO A 195 3.28 -34.65 -16.23
N ASN A 196 3.26 -34.96 -17.53
CA ASN A 196 4.00 -36.08 -18.11
C ASN A 196 5.39 -35.69 -18.66
N VAL A 197 5.83 -34.46 -18.42
CA VAL A 197 7.15 -33.97 -18.84
C VAL A 197 8.07 -33.87 -17.62
N SER A 198 9.08 -34.74 -17.59
CA SER A 198 10.06 -34.82 -16.50
C SER A 198 11.12 -33.71 -16.57
N GLU A 199 11.41 -33.23 -17.78
CA GLU A 199 12.37 -32.17 -18.02
C GLU A 199 11.75 -30.81 -17.67
N ARG A 200 12.13 -30.27 -16.51
CA ARG A 200 11.79 -28.89 -16.13
C ARG A 200 12.93 -27.99 -16.57
N SER A 201 12.66 -27.00 -17.43
CA SER A 201 13.62 -25.94 -17.70
C SER A 201 13.64 -24.95 -16.54
N GLY A 202 14.83 -24.49 -16.15
CA GLY A 202 15.01 -23.49 -15.11
C GLY A 202 16.40 -23.65 -14.49
N TYR A 203 16.54 -23.24 -13.22
CA TYR A 203 17.82 -23.22 -12.53
C TYR A 203 17.83 -24.25 -11.40
N PRO A 204 18.79 -25.18 -11.36
CA PRO A 204 18.87 -26.13 -10.24
C PRO A 204 19.14 -25.39 -8.94
N ASP A 205 18.60 -25.91 -7.84
CA ASP A 205 18.83 -25.39 -6.49
C ASP A 205 20.33 -25.14 -6.23
N PRO A 206 20.78 -23.87 -6.12
CA PRO A 206 22.19 -23.55 -5.97
C PRO A 206 22.74 -24.01 -4.60
N THR A 207 21.87 -24.25 -3.63
CA THR A 207 22.24 -24.74 -2.29
C THR A 207 22.40 -26.26 -2.23
N LYS A 208 21.92 -26.99 -3.25
CA LYS A 208 21.88 -28.46 -3.31
C LYS A 208 21.14 -29.12 -2.14
N ARG A 209 20.29 -28.37 -1.42
CA ARG A 209 19.43 -28.90 -0.36
C ARG A 209 18.30 -29.75 -0.93
N THR A 210 17.89 -29.42 -2.15
CA THR A 210 16.86 -30.11 -2.90
C THR A 210 17.34 -30.43 -4.31
N ASN A 211 16.63 -31.33 -5.00
CA ASN A 211 16.79 -31.56 -6.44
C ASN A 211 15.82 -30.70 -7.28
N ARG A 212 15.33 -29.58 -6.72
CA ARG A 212 14.32 -28.73 -7.38
C ARG A 212 14.95 -27.87 -8.47
N ILE A 213 14.13 -27.54 -9.46
CA ILE A 213 14.39 -26.55 -10.49
C ILE A 213 13.56 -25.30 -10.19
N PHE A 214 14.23 -24.16 -10.00
CA PHE A 214 13.68 -22.85 -9.69
C PHE A 214 13.39 -22.04 -10.95
N ARG A 215 12.50 -21.05 -10.82
CA ARG A 215 12.11 -20.15 -11.92
C ARG A 215 13.14 -19.05 -12.16
N HIS A 216 13.92 -18.71 -11.14
CA HIS A 216 14.90 -17.63 -11.21
C HIS A 216 16.26 -18.11 -10.72
N HIS A 217 17.32 -17.64 -11.39
CA HIS A 217 18.70 -18.08 -11.14
C HIS A 217 19.24 -17.62 -9.79
N ASP A 218 18.71 -16.53 -9.27
CA ASP A 218 19.19 -15.93 -8.02
C ASP A 218 18.43 -16.43 -6.76
N HIS A 219 17.38 -17.23 -6.91
CA HIS A 219 16.68 -17.81 -5.76
C HIS A 219 17.58 -18.84 -5.04
N LYS A 220 17.62 -18.78 -3.71
CA LYS A 220 18.32 -19.74 -2.85
C LYS A 220 17.40 -20.90 -2.44
N PHE A 221 16.09 -20.69 -2.45
CA PHE A 221 15.07 -21.73 -2.31
C PHE A 221 13.74 -21.26 -2.92
N GLU A 222 12.82 -22.19 -3.18
CA GLU A 222 11.40 -21.90 -3.46
C GLU A 222 10.55 -22.89 -2.64
N TRP A 223 9.69 -22.37 -1.76
CA TRP A 223 8.85 -23.18 -0.88
C TRP A 223 7.55 -23.62 -1.55
N THR A 224 7.07 -24.81 -1.19
CA THR A 224 5.67 -25.19 -1.44
C THR A 224 4.73 -24.40 -0.51
N VAL A 225 3.44 -24.46 -0.80
CA VAL A 225 2.37 -23.91 0.06
C VAL A 225 2.47 -24.44 1.48
N GLU A 226 2.71 -25.74 1.63
CA GLU A 226 2.83 -26.40 2.92
C GLU A 226 4.09 -25.98 3.67
N GLU A 227 5.23 -25.88 2.98
CA GLU A 227 6.51 -25.47 3.58
C GLU A 227 6.46 -24.03 4.07
N PHE A 228 5.93 -23.11 3.26
CA PHE A 228 5.77 -21.72 3.65
C PHE A 228 4.80 -21.57 4.83
N LYS A 229 3.65 -22.25 4.76
CA LYS A 229 2.67 -22.25 5.86
C LYS A 229 3.30 -22.75 7.17
N MET A 230 3.99 -23.89 7.13
CA MET A 230 4.63 -24.48 8.31
C MET A 230 5.69 -23.54 8.90
N TRP A 231 6.51 -22.91 8.04
CA TRP A 231 7.49 -21.93 8.49
C TRP A 231 6.82 -20.71 9.14
N CYS A 232 5.77 -20.17 8.52
CA CYS A 232 5.03 -19.03 9.02
C CYS A 232 4.38 -19.31 10.39
N GLU A 233 3.70 -20.45 10.53
CA GLU A 233 3.05 -20.85 11.78
C GLU A 233 4.07 -21.04 12.90
N GLY A 234 5.21 -21.68 12.61
CA GLY A 234 6.30 -21.83 13.57
C GLY A 234 6.90 -20.48 14.00
N ALA A 235 7.17 -19.58 13.06
CA ALA A 235 7.68 -18.25 13.35
C ALA A 235 6.68 -17.41 14.17
N ALA A 236 5.39 -17.52 13.87
CA ALA A 236 4.34 -16.81 14.59
C ALA A 236 4.19 -17.31 16.04
N GLU A 237 4.22 -18.62 16.25
CA GLU A 237 4.21 -19.21 17.58
C GLU A 237 5.45 -18.80 18.39
N GLU A 238 6.63 -18.86 17.76
CA GLU A 238 7.89 -18.55 18.42
C GLU A 238 7.97 -17.09 18.90
N TRP A 239 7.46 -16.14 18.12
CA TRP A 239 7.62 -14.70 18.38
C TRP A 239 6.35 -14.00 18.90
N GLY A 240 5.29 -14.75 19.17
CA GLY A 240 4.05 -14.21 19.74
C GLY A 240 3.25 -13.38 18.73
N TYR A 241 2.99 -13.97 17.56
CA TYR A 241 2.16 -13.40 16.51
C TYR A 241 0.98 -14.34 16.17
N ASN A 242 -0.06 -13.76 15.57
CA ASN A 242 -1.01 -14.50 14.74
C ASN A 242 -0.52 -14.43 13.29
N VAL A 243 -0.85 -15.43 12.46
CA VAL A 243 -0.52 -15.39 11.03
C VAL A 243 -1.67 -15.90 10.17
N VAL A 244 -1.92 -15.20 9.07
CA VAL A 244 -2.82 -15.63 7.99
C VAL A 244 -1.98 -15.86 6.75
N VAL A 245 -2.04 -17.07 6.19
CA VAL A 245 -1.28 -17.46 4.99
C VAL A 245 -2.24 -17.65 3.82
N GLY A 246 -1.82 -17.20 2.64
CA GLY A 246 -2.60 -17.31 1.41
C GLY A 246 -1.74 -17.27 0.15
N THR A 247 -2.39 -17.10 -0.99
CA THR A 247 -1.71 -16.98 -2.30
C THR A 247 -2.41 -15.96 -3.19
N ILE A 248 -1.64 -15.28 -4.04
CA ILE A 248 -2.10 -14.37 -5.10
C ILE A 248 -1.46 -14.74 -6.44
N GLY A 249 -1.92 -14.12 -7.54
CA GLY A 249 -1.42 -14.48 -8.87
C GLY A 249 -2.10 -15.69 -9.45
N ARG A 250 -3.41 -15.57 -9.75
CA ARG A 250 -4.13 -16.59 -10.52
C ARG A 250 -3.83 -16.40 -12.00
N ALA A 251 -3.50 -17.49 -12.70
CA ALA A 251 -3.32 -17.48 -14.15
C ALA A 251 -4.63 -17.14 -14.87
N LEU A 252 -4.55 -16.41 -15.98
CA LEU A 252 -5.69 -16.15 -16.86
C LEU A 252 -6.10 -17.42 -17.62
N GLU A 253 -5.11 -18.20 -18.02
CA GLU A 253 -5.30 -19.46 -18.72
C GLU A 253 -5.82 -20.54 -17.76
N LYS A 254 -6.79 -21.31 -18.23
CA LYS A 254 -7.22 -22.55 -17.55
C LYS A 254 -6.11 -23.59 -17.66
N ASP A 255 -5.89 -24.36 -16.61
CA ASP A 255 -5.03 -25.52 -16.65
C ASP A 255 -5.76 -26.65 -17.38
N PRO A 256 -5.18 -27.24 -18.45
CA PRO A 256 -5.82 -28.34 -19.18
C PRO A 256 -6.08 -29.59 -18.32
N TRP A 257 -5.45 -29.70 -17.15
CA TRP A 257 -5.59 -30.80 -16.20
C TRP A 257 -6.39 -30.45 -14.94
N GLY A 258 -6.95 -29.25 -14.84
CA GLY A 258 -7.77 -28.85 -13.69
C GLY A 258 -7.03 -28.71 -12.36
N ARG A 259 -5.71 -28.43 -12.39
CA ARG A 259 -4.86 -28.35 -11.19
C ARG A 259 -4.85 -26.96 -10.53
N GLU A 260 -5.75 -26.06 -10.91
CA GLU A 260 -5.79 -24.67 -10.41
C GLU A 260 -5.84 -24.61 -8.88
N GLN A 261 -6.73 -25.40 -8.26
CA GLN A 261 -6.93 -25.39 -6.82
C GLN A 261 -5.72 -25.97 -6.07
N GLU A 262 -5.10 -27.01 -6.62
CA GLU A 262 -3.89 -27.64 -6.07
C GLU A 262 -2.68 -26.70 -6.18
N CYS A 263 -2.50 -26.04 -7.32
CA CYS A 263 -1.36 -25.16 -7.57
C CYS A 263 -1.42 -23.84 -6.77
N GLY A 264 -2.62 -23.40 -6.40
CA GLY A 264 -2.83 -22.10 -5.75
C GLY A 264 -2.44 -20.93 -6.65
N GLY A 265 -1.96 -19.85 -6.03
CA GLY A 265 -1.42 -18.67 -6.71
C GLY A 265 0.09 -18.72 -6.91
N ALA A 266 0.58 -17.92 -7.86
CA ALA A 266 2.00 -17.84 -8.24
C ALA A 266 2.93 -17.28 -7.15
N SER A 267 2.40 -16.45 -6.27
CA SER A 267 3.08 -15.87 -5.11
C SER A 267 2.28 -16.19 -3.85
N GLN A 268 3.00 -16.61 -2.81
CA GLN A 268 2.47 -16.88 -1.49
C GLN A 268 2.55 -15.60 -0.66
N VAL A 269 1.58 -15.39 0.22
CA VAL A 269 1.51 -14.21 1.07
C VAL A 269 1.26 -14.62 2.51
N ALA A 270 1.89 -13.92 3.45
CA ALA A 270 1.64 -14.07 4.87
C ALA A 270 1.46 -12.71 5.54
N GLU A 271 0.42 -12.61 6.34
CA GLU A 271 0.11 -11.45 7.17
C GLU A 271 0.26 -11.86 8.63
N PHE A 272 1.28 -11.31 9.29
CA PHE A 272 1.53 -11.51 10.70
C PHE A 272 0.96 -10.33 11.49
N THR A 273 0.23 -10.61 12.57
CA THR A 273 -0.29 -9.58 13.50
C THR A 273 0.25 -9.84 14.90
N ARG A 274 0.90 -8.84 15.48
CA ARG A 274 1.51 -8.93 16.82
C ARG A 274 0.46 -9.27 17.86
N LYS A 275 0.72 -10.26 18.71
CA LYS A 275 -0.09 -10.47 19.91
C LYS A 275 0.31 -9.44 20.96
N GLU A 276 -0.69 -8.74 21.45
CA GLU A 276 -0.57 -7.76 22.54
C GLU A 276 -0.83 -8.45 23.88
N GLY A 277 -0.22 -7.92 24.95
CA GLY A 277 -0.26 -8.50 26.30
C GLY A 277 1.13 -8.60 26.93
N SER A 278 1.21 -8.44 28.26
CA SER A 278 2.48 -8.44 28.98
C SER A 278 3.28 -9.72 28.79
N GLU A 279 2.61 -10.88 28.70
CA GLU A 279 3.28 -12.16 28.48
C GLU A 279 4.03 -12.23 27.13
N PHE A 280 3.49 -11.61 26.09
CA PHE A 280 4.11 -11.60 24.75
C PHE A 280 5.25 -10.58 24.68
N VAL A 281 5.12 -9.46 25.39
CA VAL A 281 6.20 -8.47 25.54
C VAL A 281 7.39 -9.10 26.25
N GLU A 282 7.18 -9.70 27.42
CA GLU A 282 8.24 -10.36 28.19
C GLU A 282 8.93 -11.48 27.38
N MET A 283 8.13 -12.28 26.65
CA MET A 283 8.65 -13.32 25.76
C MET A 283 9.58 -12.74 24.68
N ARG A 284 9.14 -11.70 23.96
CA ARG A 284 9.94 -11.07 22.90
C ARG A 284 11.21 -10.45 23.48
N THR A 285 11.10 -9.65 24.55
CA THR A 285 12.27 -9.02 25.18
C THR A 285 13.33 -10.06 25.59
N ALA A 286 12.92 -11.16 26.23
CA ALA A 286 13.84 -12.20 26.67
C ALA A 286 14.56 -12.89 25.49
N LYS A 287 13.84 -13.15 24.39
CA LYS A 287 14.39 -13.81 23.20
C LYS A 287 15.24 -12.87 22.35
N SER A 288 14.79 -11.63 22.17
CA SER A 288 15.46 -10.59 21.37
C SER A 288 16.84 -10.22 21.91
N ALA A 289 17.05 -10.27 23.23
CA ALA A 289 18.37 -10.04 23.82
C ALA A 289 19.45 -11.00 23.28
N VAL A 290 19.10 -12.27 22.99
CA VAL A 290 20.04 -13.24 22.43
C VAL A 290 20.33 -12.95 20.95
N VAL A 291 19.35 -12.40 20.24
CA VAL A 291 19.46 -12.03 18.83
C VAL A 291 20.35 -10.79 18.68
N GLU A 292 20.14 -9.76 19.50
CA GLU A 292 20.97 -8.55 19.54
C GLU A 292 22.45 -8.87 19.78
N LEU A 293 22.76 -9.80 20.68
CA LEU A 293 24.13 -10.23 20.94
C LEU A 293 24.81 -10.91 19.73
N LYS A 294 24.02 -11.45 18.80
CA LYS A 294 24.50 -12.12 17.58
C LYS A 294 24.39 -11.25 16.33
N ALA A 295 23.72 -10.11 16.42
CA ALA A 295 23.58 -9.19 15.30
C ALA A 295 24.93 -8.65 14.88
N ALA A 296 25.07 -8.29 13.61
CA ALA A 296 26.25 -7.62 13.12
C ALA A 296 26.38 -6.25 13.82
N GLN A 297 27.62 -5.87 14.12
CA GLN A 297 27.91 -4.56 14.71
C GLN A 297 27.93 -3.42 13.68
N GLU A 298 27.82 -3.75 12.39
CA GLU A 298 27.75 -2.76 11.32
C GLU A 298 26.38 -2.06 11.36
N GLU A 299 26.38 -0.74 11.27
CA GLU A 299 25.16 0.06 11.22
C GLU A 299 24.70 0.22 9.77
N HIS A 300 23.39 0.30 9.56
CA HIS A 300 22.84 0.71 8.27
C HIS A 300 23.27 2.13 7.92
N GLU A 301 23.72 2.34 6.70
CA GLU A 301 24.11 3.65 6.20
C GLU A 301 22.85 4.45 5.81
N PRO A 302 22.61 5.64 6.41
CA PRO A 302 21.55 6.52 5.96
C PRO A 302 21.95 7.21 4.66
N LEU A 303 21.33 6.81 3.54
CA LEU A 303 21.63 7.43 2.24
C LEU A 303 20.88 8.75 2.04
N LYS A 304 19.60 8.79 2.42
CA LYS A 304 18.76 9.98 2.20
C LYS A 304 17.60 10.07 3.17
N THR A 305 17.30 11.31 3.58
CA THR A 305 16.03 11.66 4.22
C THR A 305 15.34 12.73 3.38
N HIS A 306 14.08 12.52 3.04
CA HIS A 306 13.22 13.55 2.46
C HIS A 306 12.17 14.00 3.46
N GLN A 307 11.94 15.31 3.51
CA GLN A 307 10.89 15.92 4.28
C GLN A 307 9.87 16.50 3.31
N HIS A 308 8.65 15.96 3.33
CA HIS A 308 7.53 16.51 2.62
C HIS A 308 6.72 17.39 3.58
N THR A 309 6.62 18.67 3.28
CA THR A 309 5.90 19.61 4.13
C THR A 309 4.41 19.63 3.80
N ALA A 310 3.56 19.63 4.83
CA ALA A 310 2.14 19.94 4.67
C ALA A 310 1.96 21.39 4.18
N HIS A 311 0.89 21.62 3.41
CA HIS A 311 0.48 22.95 3.00
C HIS A 311 0.15 23.81 4.23
N PRO A 312 0.49 25.11 4.26
CA PRO A 312 0.25 25.99 5.42
C PRO A 312 -1.21 26.07 5.88
N SER A 313 -2.16 25.85 4.96
CA SER A 313 -3.60 25.84 5.24
C SER A 313 -4.14 24.48 5.71
N SER A 314 -3.30 23.44 5.81
CA SER A 314 -3.75 22.14 6.30
C SER A 314 -4.35 22.24 7.70
N GLN A 315 -5.55 21.68 7.87
CA GLN A 315 -6.37 21.74 9.09
C GLN A 315 -6.71 23.16 9.53
N ARG A 316 -6.63 24.14 8.60
CA ARG A 316 -6.90 25.56 8.83
C ARG A 316 -7.82 26.10 7.73
N PRO A 317 -9.08 25.66 7.70
CA PRO A 317 -10.07 26.18 6.76
C PRO A 317 -10.36 27.65 7.06
N VAL A 318 -10.99 28.33 6.10
CA VAL A 318 -11.56 29.67 6.33
C VAL A 318 -12.67 29.63 7.39
N GLU A 319 -12.91 30.79 8.02
CA GLU A 319 -13.86 30.90 9.14
C GLU A 319 -15.32 30.68 8.71
N SER A 320 -15.64 30.94 7.44
CA SER A 320 -17.01 30.94 6.91
C SER A 320 -17.16 30.05 5.68
N LEU A 321 -18.15 29.14 5.71
CA LEU A 321 -18.53 28.30 4.55
C LEU A 321 -18.95 29.13 3.33
N ARG A 322 -19.44 30.37 3.55
CA ARG A 322 -19.79 31.29 2.47
C ARG A 322 -18.59 31.66 1.59
N GLU A 323 -17.39 31.72 2.16
CA GLU A 323 -16.19 32.01 1.37
C GLU A 323 -15.87 30.86 0.40
N ILE A 324 -16.07 29.62 0.86
CA ILE A 324 -15.93 28.41 0.03
C ILE A 324 -17.01 28.42 -1.07
N SER A 325 -18.28 28.68 -0.73
CA SER A 325 -19.37 28.66 -1.71
C SER A 325 -19.25 29.76 -2.77
N GLU A 326 -18.80 30.98 -2.40
CA GLU A 326 -18.52 32.03 -3.39
C GLU A 326 -17.35 31.65 -4.29
N ALA A 327 -16.31 30.97 -3.78
CA ALA A 327 -15.20 30.49 -4.60
C ALA A 327 -15.66 29.41 -5.61
N ILE A 328 -16.52 28.48 -5.19
CA ILE A 328 -17.16 27.50 -6.10
C ILE A 328 -17.92 28.21 -7.21
N LYS A 329 -18.80 29.16 -6.85
CA LYS A 329 -19.61 29.91 -7.82
C LYS A 329 -18.74 30.67 -8.82
N LEU A 330 -17.75 31.42 -8.30
CA LEU A 330 -16.81 32.16 -9.14
C LEU A 330 -16.08 31.24 -10.11
N LYS A 331 -15.68 30.04 -9.66
CA LYS A 331 -15.03 29.04 -10.52
C LYS A 331 -15.97 28.52 -11.61
N MET A 332 -17.19 28.14 -11.26
CA MET A 332 -18.21 27.68 -12.20
C MET A 332 -18.52 28.76 -13.26
N GLU A 333 -18.62 30.03 -12.84
CA GLU A 333 -18.80 31.18 -13.74
C GLU A 333 -17.59 31.41 -14.65
N GLN A 334 -16.36 31.32 -14.12
CA GLN A 334 -15.12 31.46 -14.90
C GLN A 334 -14.94 30.37 -15.96
N LEU A 335 -15.39 29.15 -15.65
CA LEU A 335 -15.36 28.02 -16.56
C LEU A 335 -16.56 27.98 -17.52
N GLU A 336 -17.54 28.86 -17.32
CA GLU A 336 -18.82 28.88 -18.06
C GLU A 336 -19.58 27.54 -17.96
N GLU A 337 -19.51 26.87 -16.81
CA GLU A 337 -20.14 25.59 -16.54
C GLU A 337 -21.17 25.72 -15.41
N SER A 338 -22.44 25.42 -15.68
CA SER A 338 -23.49 25.42 -14.65
C SER A 338 -23.60 24.08 -13.90
N LEU A 339 -22.85 23.06 -14.32
CA LEU A 339 -22.85 21.72 -13.72
C LEU A 339 -21.44 21.12 -13.74
N MET A 340 -20.83 20.96 -12.58
CA MET A 340 -19.47 20.40 -12.44
C MET A 340 -19.48 19.13 -11.58
N ARG A 341 -18.48 18.26 -11.77
CA ARG A 341 -18.27 17.13 -10.84
C ARG A 341 -17.80 17.66 -9.49
N PHE A 342 -18.28 17.06 -8.40
CA PHE A 342 -17.87 17.46 -7.05
C PHE A 342 -16.35 17.36 -6.85
N GLU A 343 -15.73 16.28 -7.33
CA GLU A 343 -14.27 16.11 -7.28
C GLU A 343 -13.51 17.12 -8.14
N GLU A 344 -14.10 17.58 -9.25
CA GLU A 344 -13.47 18.59 -10.10
C GLU A 344 -13.33 19.92 -9.36
N LEU A 345 -14.36 20.30 -8.59
CA LEU A 345 -14.29 21.45 -7.69
C LEU A 345 -13.30 21.24 -6.55
N TRP A 346 -13.15 20.01 -6.04
CA TRP A 346 -12.13 19.71 -5.03
C TRP A 346 -10.70 19.89 -5.56
N PHE A 347 -10.42 19.49 -6.80
CA PHE A 347 -9.07 19.59 -7.36
C PHE A 347 -8.70 21.01 -7.84
N GLU A 348 -9.63 21.96 -7.76
CA GLU A 348 -9.32 23.39 -7.82
C GLU A 348 -8.62 23.82 -6.53
N GLN A 349 -7.32 24.08 -6.62
CA GLN A 349 -6.44 24.25 -5.44
C GLN A 349 -6.91 25.37 -4.51
N ASP A 350 -7.40 26.48 -5.06
CA ASP A 350 -7.96 27.59 -4.30
C ASP A 350 -9.14 27.15 -3.44
N ILE A 351 -10.04 26.32 -3.98
CA ILE A 351 -11.18 25.76 -3.24
C ILE A 351 -10.70 24.80 -2.13
N ALA A 352 -9.81 23.86 -2.46
CA ALA A 352 -9.29 22.91 -1.47
C ALA A 352 -8.54 23.60 -0.32
N ILE A 353 -7.80 24.67 -0.63
CA ILE A 353 -7.09 25.53 0.33
C ILE A 353 -8.05 26.22 1.28
N LEU A 354 -9.17 26.76 0.78
CA LEU A 354 -10.20 27.34 1.63
C LEU A 354 -10.82 26.29 2.56
N CYS A 355 -10.96 25.05 2.08
CA CYS A 355 -11.44 23.92 2.87
C CYS A 355 -10.41 23.37 3.88
N GLY A 356 -9.18 23.88 3.87
CA GLY A 356 -8.11 23.44 4.78
C GLY A 356 -7.75 21.96 4.67
N GLY A 357 -8.04 21.32 3.53
CA GLY A 357 -7.81 19.89 3.31
C GLY A 357 -8.96 18.96 3.71
N TRP A 358 -10.08 19.47 4.22
CA TRP A 358 -11.27 18.67 4.51
C TRP A 358 -12.31 18.77 3.39
N ILE A 359 -12.46 17.69 2.63
CA ILE A 359 -13.45 17.61 1.55
C ILE A 359 -14.89 17.72 2.07
N GLU A 360 -15.12 17.37 3.33
CA GLU A 360 -16.41 17.53 4.01
C GLU A 360 -16.86 19.00 4.07
N LEU A 361 -15.94 19.97 4.17
CA LEU A 361 -16.30 21.39 4.19
C LEU A 361 -16.73 21.92 2.81
N LEU A 362 -16.21 21.33 1.73
CA LEU A 362 -16.70 21.61 0.38
C LEU A 362 -18.17 21.17 0.24
N MET A 363 -18.49 19.98 0.78
CA MET A 363 -19.86 19.46 0.78
C MET A 363 -20.79 20.37 1.58
N ASP A 364 -20.42 20.74 2.80
CA ASP A 364 -21.23 21.63 3.64
C ASP A 364 -21.44 22.99 2.99
N ALA A 365 -20.41 23.58 2.36
CA ALA A 365 -20.54 24.86 1.67
C ALA A 365 -21.52 24.79 0.49
N VAL A 366 -21.63 23.65 -0.19
CA VAL A 366 -22.61 23.43 -1.26
C VAL A 366 -24.01 23.20 -0.68
N GLU A 367 -24.13 22.43 0.40
CA GLU A 367 -25.43 22.11 1.03
C GLU A 367 -26.06 23.32 1.75
N GLU A 368 -25.26 24.27 2.27
CA GLU A 368 -25.75 25.47 2.95
C GLU A 368 -26.08 26.66 2.02
N ASP A 369 -25.61 26.67 0.77
CA ASP A 369 -25.82 27.78 -0.17
C ASP A 369 -27.00 27.53 -1.12
N GLU A 370 -28.10 28.26 -0.97
CA GLU A 370 -29.32 28.13 -1.79
C GLU A 370 -29.11 28.35 -3.30
N ARG A 371 -27.94 28.84 -3.72
CA ARG A 371 -27.59 29.04 -5.14
C ARG A 371 -26.89 27.82 -5.74
N LEU A 372 -26.50 26.86 -4.92
CA LEU A 372 -25.85 25.63 -5.34
C LEU A 372 -26.76 24.44 -5.01
N MET A 373 -26.68 23.38 -5.81
CA MET A 373 -27.41 22.13 -5.54
C MET A 373 -26.48 20.94 -5.70
N LEU A 374 -26.32 20.16 -4.63
CA LEU A 374 -25.59 18.90 -4.67
C LEU A 374 -26.48 17.78 -5.21
N GLN A 375 -26.17 17.30 -6.41
CA GLN A 375 -26.83 16.17 -7.04
C GLN A 375 -26.06 14.86 -6.74
N LYS A 376 -26.64 14.02 -5.88
CA LYS A 376 -26.13 12.67 -5.56
C LYS A 376 -26.82 11.65 -6.49
N MET A 377 -26.32 11.44 -7.72
CA MET A 377 -26.97 10.67 -8.82
C MET A 377 -27.33 9.19 -8.48
N ASN A 378 -28.29 8.95 -7.60
CA ASN A 378 -28.69 7.65 -7.04
C ASN A 378 -27.52 6.79 -6.51
N SER A 379 -26.40 7.43 -6.18
CA SER A 379 -25.17 6.76 -5.72
C SER A 379 -24.68 7.43 -4.45
N ALA A 380 -24.34 6.61 -3.46
CA ALA A 380 -23.65 7.07 -2.25
C ALA A 380 -22.21 7.51 -2.53
N LYS A 381 -21.65 7.20 -3.71
CA LYS A 381 -20.25 7.45 -4.04
C LYS A 381 -20.00 8.87 -4.53
N ARG A 382 -18.94 9.50 -4.03
CA ARG A 382 -18.58 10.89 -4.38
C ARG A 382 -18.21 11.07 -5.86
N GLU A 383 -17.67 10.03 -6.51
CA GLU A 383 -17.32 10.02 -7.94
C GLU A 383 -18.51 10.36 -8.88
N HIS A 384 -19.74 10.14 -8.41
CA HIS A 384 -20.97 10.42 -9.15
C HIS A 384 -21.68 11.71 -8.71
N TRP A 385 -21.11 12.45 -7.76
CA TRP A 385 -21.71 13.68 -7.25
C TRP A 385 -21.42 14.85 -8.17
N ARG A 386 -22.43 15.71 -8.36
CA ARG A 386 -22.31 16.93 -9.16
C ARG A 386 -22.85 18.12 -8.40
N VAL A 387 -22.29 19.29 -8.68
CA VAL A 387 -22.75 20.57 -8.15
C VAL A 387 -23.36 21.36 -9.30
N GLU A 388 -24.62 21.73 -9.15
CA GLU A 388 -25.36 22.58 -10.08
C GLU A 388 -25.43 24.01 -9.54
N LEU A 389 -25.18 24.99 -10.41
CA LEU A 389 -25.41 26.40 -10.15
C LEU A 389 -26.86 26.74 -10.51
N ILE A 390 -27.70 26.97 -9.50
CA ILE A 390 -29.13 27.22 -9.68
C ILE A 390 -29.36 28.50 -10.48
N GLY A 391 -30.12 28.39 -11.57
CA GLY A 391 -30.38 29.50 -12.49
C GLY A 391 -29.28 29.70 -13.55
N GLY A 392 -28.19 28.93 -13.50
CA GLY A 392 -27.22 28.85 -14.59
C GLY A 392 -27.86 28.19 -15.83
N VAL A 393 -27.54 28.69 -17.02
CA VAL A 393 -27.99 28.07 -18.27
C VAL A 393 -27.03 26.91 -18.57
N PRO A 394 -27.49 25.65 -18.62
CA PRO A 394 -26.64 24.54 -19.03
C PRO A 394 -26.05 24.82 -20.40
N LYS A 395 -24.75 24.57 -20.56
CA LYS A 395 -24.09 24.62 -21.86
C LYS A 395 -24.89 23.72 -22.79
N ARG A 396 -25.61 24.33 -23.75
CA ARG A 396 -26.41 23.60 -24.73
C ARG A 396 -25.47 22.60 -25.40
N GLU A 397 -25.71 21.30 -25.25
CA GLU A 397 -25.31 20.34 -26.29
C GLU A 397 -25.74 20.96 -27.62
N ARG A 398 -24.82 21.05 -28.59
CA ARG A 398 -25.07 21.74 -29.87
C ARG A 398 -26.41 21.29 -30.46
N LEU A 399 -27.45 22.12 -30.32
CA LEU A 399 -28.80 21.84 -30.82
C LEU A 399 -28.96 22.14 -32.32
N TRP A 400 -27.85 22.37 -33.04
CA TRP A 400 -27.85 22.62 -34.47
C TRP A 400 -26.83 21.72 -35.16
N PRO A 401 -27.25 20.82 -36.07
CA PRO A 401 -26.36 20.17 -37.01
C PRO A 401 -25.87 21.19 -38.04
N ASP A 402 -24.59 21.10 -38.42
CA ASP A 402 -23.95 21.90 -39.47
C ASP A 402 -24.64 21.78 -40.84
#